data_AF-A0A2E2XXF4-F1
#
_entry.id   AF-A0A2E2XXF4-F1
#
_cell.length_a   1.000
_cell.length_b   1.000
_cell.length_c   1.000
_cell.angle_alpha   90.00
_cell.angle_beta   90.00
_cell.angle_gamma   90.00
#
_symmetry.space_group_name_H-M   'P 1'
#
loop_
_entity.id
_entity.type
_entity.pdbx_description
1 polymer ?
#
loop_
_entity_poly.entity_id
_entity_poly.type
_entity_poly.pdbx_seq_one_letter_code
_entity_poly.pdbx_strand_id
1 'polypeptide(L)'
;MKSQIKSTLFSFTLYFIAIVLASFIIQYSLPNSPISSTWPYILVFLYVFTLIAFVILLKYIESRISMFANAFMLVNFGKLILFTAIILIYAWFNRAEAISFTITFFAYYLALTTYEIIALLRIQKKT
;
A
#
# COMPACT_ATOMS: atom_id res chain seq x y z
N MET A 1 12.84 12.99 -15.48
CA MET A 1 11.97 12.56 -14.37
C MET A 1 10.53 12.18 -14.77
N LYS A 2 9.77 13.00 -15.52
CA LYS A 2 8.35 12.73 -15.88
C LYS A 2 8.08 11.37 -16.56
N SER A 3 8.97 10.92 -17.45
CA SER A 3 8.86 9.61 -18.12
C SER A 3 9.01 8.43 -17.14
N GLN A 4 9.94 8.53 -16.19
CA GLN A 4 10.16 7.48 -15.18
C GLN A 4 9.03 7.43 -14.15
N ILE A 5 8.51 8.58 -13.71
CA ILE A 5 7.35 8.64 -12.81
C ILE A 5 6.14 7.97 -13.49
N LYS A 6 5.87 8.28 -14.77
CA LYS A 6 4.81 7.61 -15.53
C LYS A 6 5.01 6.10 -15.62
N SER A 7 6.24 5.66 -15.91
CA SER A 7 6.58 4.23 -15.97
C SER A 7 6.35 3.54 -14.63
N THR A 8 6.80 4.14 -13.53
CA THR A 8 6.59 3.61 -12.17
C THR A 8 5.11 3.56 -11.79
N LEU A 9 4.34 4.61 -12.09
CA LEU A 9 2.88 4.63 -11.84
C LEU A 9 2.14 3.55 -12.65
N PHE A 10 2.55 3.35 -13.90
CA PHE A 10 1.99 2.29 -14.75
C PHE A 10 2.32 0.90 -14.19
N SER A 11 3.58 0.65 -13.84
CA SER A 11 4.00 -0.60 -13.21
C SER A 11 3.34 -0.84 -11.85
N PHE A 12 3.07 0.22 -11.08
CA PHE A 12 2.33 0.11 -9.82
C PHE A 12 0.87 -0.29 -10.05
N THR A 13 0.25 0.29 -11.07
CA THR A 13 -1.14 -0.04 -11.43
C THR A 13 -1.24 -1.48 -11.93
N LEU A 14 -0.27 -1.97 -12.71
CA LEU A 14 -0.20 -3.38 -13.08
C LEU A 14 -0.02 -4.30 -11.86
N TYR A 15 0.84 -3.91 -10.91
CA TYR A 15 1.04 -4.67 -9.67
C TYR A 15 -0.25 -4.72 -8.82
N PHE A 16 -0.96 -3.59 -8.72
CA PHE A 16 -2.27 -3.52 -8.09
C PHE A 16 -3.29 -4.45 -8.77
N ILE A 17 -3.40 -4.41 -10.11
CA ILE A 17 -4.29 -5.29 -10.87
C ILE A 17 -3.93 -6.77 -10.61
N ALA A 18 -2.64 -7.11 -10.55
CA ALA A 18 -2.20 -8.46 -10.24
C ALA A 18 -2.65 -8.91 -8.83
N ILE A 19 -2.58 -8.03 -7.82
CA ILE A 19 -3.08 -8.34 -6.47
C ILE A 19 -4.60 -8.51 -6.47
N VAL A 20 -5.33 -7.67 -7.21
CA VAL A 20 -6.79 -7.79 -7.36
C VAL A 20 -7.17 -9.14 -7.97
N LEU A 21 -6.52 -9.53 -9.08
CA LEU A 21 -6.75 -10.83 -9.72
C LEU A 21 -6.40 -11.99 -8.78
N ALA A 22 -5.26 -11.93 -8.09
CA ALA A 22 -4.89 -12.93 -7.10
C ALA A 22 -5.94 -13.05 -5.99
N SER A 23 -6.47 -11.93 -5.52
CA SER A 23 -7.50 -11.90 -4.47
C SER A 23 -8.81 -12.54 -4.93
N PHE A 24 -9.23 -12.29 -6.17
CA PHE A 24 -10.39 -12.96 -6.78
C PHE A 24 -10.19 -14.47 -6.89
N ILE A 25 -9.01 -14.92 -7.34
CA ILE A 25 -8.70 -16.34 -7.45
C ILE A 25 -8.77 -17.01 -6.08
N ILE A 26 -8.16 -16.41 -5.06
CA ILE A 26 -8.15 -16.97 -3.70
C ILE A 26 -9.58 -17.04 -3.14
N GLN A 27 -10.40 -16.01 -3.34
CA GLN A 27 -11.79 -15.99 -2.87
C GLN A 27 -12.64 -17.08 -3.54
N TYR A 28 -12.46 -17.34 -4.83
CA TYR A 28 -13.25 -18.33 -5.56
C TYR A 28 -12.74 -19.77 -5.37
N SER A 29 -11.43 -19.95 -5.19
CA SER A 29 -10.83 -21.28 -5.02
C SER A 29 -10.85 -21.81 -3.58
N LEU A 30 -11.06 -20.96 -2.57
CA LEU A 30 -11.09 -21.37 -1.17
C LEU A 30 -12.46 -21.03 -0.54
N PRO A 31 -13.35 -22.03 -0.34
CA PRO A 31 -14.68 -21.83 0.25
C PRO A 31 -14.67 -21.24 1.66
N ASN A 32 -13.58 -21.47 2.42
CA ASN A 32 -13.34 -20.92 3.75
C ASN A 32 -12.14 -19.96 3.75
N SER A 33 -12.00 -19.12 2.72
CA SER A 33 -10.85 -18.22 2.64
C SER A 33 -10.80 -17.30 3.86
N PRO A 34 -9.62 -17.08 4.48
CA PRO A 34 -9.47 -16.13 5.58
C PRO A 34 -9.54 -14.66 5.10
N ILE A 35 -9.80 -14.41 3.81
CA ILE A 35 -9.90 -13.07 3.24
C ILE A 35 -11.20 -12.42 3.73
N SER A 36 -11.12 -11.21 4.27
CA SER A 36 -12.33 -10.47 4.65
C SER A 36 -13.17 -10.14 3.41
N SER A 37 -14.49 -10.19 3.57
CA SER A 37 -15.46 -9.77 2.56
C SER A 37 -15.23 -8.33 2.08
N THR A 38 -14.55 -7.51 2.88
CA THR A 38 -14.23 -6.11 2.59
C THR A 38 -12.92 -5.89 1.85
N TRP A 39 -12.24 -6.95 1.41
CA TRP A 39 -10.97 -6.89 0.70
C TRP A 39 -10.91 -5.88 -0.47
N PRO A 40 -11.97 -5.65 -1.29
CA PRO A 40 -11.90 -4.68 -2.38
C PRO A 40 -11.71 -3.25 -1.84
N TYR A 41 -12.38 -2.91 -0.75
CA TYR A 41 -12.28 -1.60 -0.12
C TYR A 41 -10.90 -1.37 0.49
N ILE A 42 -10.34 -2.42 1.13
CA ILE A 42 -8.98 -2.38 1.69
C ILE A 42 -7.96 -2.10 0.57
N LEU A 43 -8.06 -2.80 -0.55
CA LEU A 43 -7.13 -2.62 -1.68
C LEU A 43 -7.23 -1.23 -2.29
N VAL A 44 -8.45 -0.75 -2.57
CA VAL A 44 -8.64 0.59 -3.13
C VAL A 44 -8.10 1.66 -2.17
N PHE A 45 -8.40 1.54 -0.88
CA PHE A 45 -7.87 2.44 0.14
C PHE A 45 -6.34 2.47 0.16
N LEU A 46 -5.70 1.28 0.24
CA LEU A 46 -4.24 1.20 0.27
C LEU A 46 -3.61 1.71 -1.03
N TYR A 47 -4.20 1.43 -2.19
CA TYR A 47 -3.74 1.93 -3.49
C TYR A 47 -3.75 3.46 -3.54
N VAL A 48 -4.88 4.10 -3.21
CA VAL A 48 -5.02 5.56 -3.19
C VAL A 48 -4.04 6.18 -2.19
N PHE A 49 -3.94 5.61 -0.99
CA PHE A 49 -3.03 6.13 0.03
C PHE A 49 -1.56 6.01 -0.41
N THR A 50 -1.20 4.91 -1.07
CA THR A 50 0.15 4.68 -1.60
C THR A 50 0.47 5.67 -2.71
N LEU A 51 -0.49 5.97 -3.61
CA LEU A 51 -0.31 7.02 -4.62
C LEU A 51 -0.07 8.40 -3.99
N ILE A 52 -0.85 8.76 -2.97
CA ILE A 52 -0.70 10.03 -2.25
C ILE A 52 0.69 10.10 -1.62
N ALA A 53 1.09 9.06 -0.89
CA ALA A 53 2.40 8.96 -0.27
C ALA A 53 3.53 9.07 -1.30
N PHE A 54 3.41 8.36 -2.42
CA PHE A 54 4.37 8.40 -3.51
C PHE A 54 4.52 9.81 -4.09
N VAL A 55 3.41 10.51 -4.35
CA VAL A 55 3.42 11.91 -4.84
C VAL A 55 4.06 12.86 -3.83
N ILE A 56 3.79 12.68 -2.53
CA ILE A 56 4.43 13.48 -1.48
C ILE A 56 5.95 13.25 -1.48
N LEU A 57 6.38 11.99 -1.51
CA LEU A 57 7.80 11.62 -1.45
C LEU A 57 8.59 12.06 -2.68
N LEU A 58 7.95 12.06 -3.85
CA LEU A 58 8.55 12.60 -5.08
C LEU A 58 8.92 14.08 -4.96
N LYS A 59 8.22 14.88 -4.14
CA LYS A 59 8.59 16.29 -3.93
C LYS A 59 9.92 16.45 -3.19
N TYR A 60 10.33 15.44 -2.43
CA TYR A 60 11.55 15.47 -1.63
C TYR A 60 12.68 14.64 -2.25
N ILE A 61 12.45 13.93 -3.37
CA ILE A 61 13.44 13.03 -3.96
C ILE A 61 14.62 13.76 -4.61
N GLU A 62 14.38 14.97 -5.14
CA GLU A 62 15.43 15.85 -5.69
C GLU A 62 16.10 16.71 -4.60
N SER A 63 15.62 16.62 -3.36
CA SER A 63 16.18 17.36 -2.23
C SER A 63 17.39 16.62 -1.63
N ARG A 64 18.03 17.20 -0.60
CA ARG A 64 19.12 16.50 0.12
C ARG A 64 18.64 15.16 0.66
N ILE A 65 19.51 14.14 0.62
CA ILE A 65 19.22 12.78 1.09
C ILE A 65 18.61 12.77 2.50
N SER A 66 19.06 13.65 3.41
CA SER A 66 18.51 13.79 4.75
C SER A 66 17.05 14.26 4.78
N MET A 67 16.65 15.15 3.89
CA MET A 67 15.26 15.63 3.79
C MET A 67 14.34 14.55 3.20
N PHE A 68 14.81 13.80 2.19
CA PHE A 68 14.08 12.64 1.68
C PHE A 68 13.89 11.57 2.76
N ALA A 69 14.94 11.24 3.51
CA ALA A 69 14.87 10.26 4.60
C ALA A 69 13.86 10.69 5.68
N ASN A 70 13.89 11.96 6.09
CA ASN A 70 12.95 12.49 7.07
C ASN A 70 11.50 12.45 6.57
N ALA A 71 11.24 12.84 5.32
CA ALA A 71 9.91 12.76 4.71
C ALA A 71 9.44 11.31 4.58
N PHE A 72 10.31 10.39 4.17
CA PHE A 72 10.03 8.97 4.07
C PHE A 72 9.66 8.37 5.43
N MET A 73 10.43 8.68 6.48
CA MET A 73 10.11 8.23 7.83
C MET A 73 8.77 8.79 8.31
N LEU A 74 8.52 10.09 8.13
CA LEU A 74 7.29 10.73 8.56
C LEU A 74 6.05 10.15 7.86
N VAL A 75 6.13 9.96 6.54
CA VAL A 75 5.03 9.39 5.75
C VAL A 75 4.74 7.95 6.17
N ASN A 76 5.76 7.11 6.35
CA ASN A 76 5.56 5.72 6.77
C ASN A 76 5.10 5.61 8.22
N PHE A 77 5.59 6.46 9.11
CA PHE A 77 5.12 6.51 10.49
C PHE A 77 3.64 6.93 10.55
N GLY A 78 3.26 7.95 9.78
CA GLY A 78 1.88 8.38 9.62
C GLY A 78 0.97 7.27 9.05
N LYS A 79 1.45 6.52 8.05
CA LYS A 79 0.77 5.32 7.53
C LYS A 79 0.51 4.31 8.63
N LEU A 80 1.52 3.94 9.40
CA LEU A 80 1.40 2.93 10.44
C LEU A 80 0.37 3.34 11.51
N ILE A 81 0.39 4.60 11.96
CA ILE A 81 -0.60 5.10 12.91
C ILE A 81 -2.01 5.06 12.32
N LEU A 82 -2.19 5.61 11.11
CA LEU A 82 -3.49 5.67 10.46
C LEU A 82 -4.07 4.28 10.21
N PHE A 83 -3.25 3.36 9.70
CA PHE A 83 -3.66 2.01 9.38
C PHE A 83 -4.00 1.21 10.65
N THR A 84 -3.23 1.39 11.72
CA THR A 84 -3.56 0.80 13.03
C THR A 84 -4.90 1.33 13.54
N ALA A 85 -5.14 2.64 13.47
CA ALA A 85 -6.41 3.22 13.89
C ALA A 85 -7.60 2.66 13.07
N ILE A 86 -7.45 2.54 11.75
CA ILE A 86 -8.49 1.97 10.87
C ILE A 86 -8.77 0.50 11.25
N ILE A 87 -7.73 -0.30 11.47
CA ILE A 87 -7.87 -1.70 11.89
C ILE A 87 -8.61 -1.78 13.23
N LEU A 88 -8.22 -0.99 14.22
CA LEU A 88 -8.86 -1.00 15.54
C LEU A 88 -10.33 -0.57 15.48
N ILE A 89 -10.62 0.51 14.74
CA ILE A 89 -11.99 0.98 14.52
C ILE A 89 -12.82 -0.12 13.86
N TYR A 90 -12.34 -0.71 12.76
CA TYR A 90 -13.07 -1.78 12.07
C TYR A 90 -13.28 -3.00 12.97
N ALA A 91 -12.24 -3.45 13.68
CA ALA A 91 -12.29 -4.60 14.58
C ALA A 91 -13.26 -4.38 15.75
N TRP A 92 -13.41 -3.13 16.23
CA TRP A 92 -14.35 -2.79 17.27
C TRP A 92 -15.80 -2.99 16.83
N PHE A 93 -16.15 -2.56 15.62
CA PHE A 93 -17.50 -2.69 15.05
C PHE A 93 -17.79 -4.08 14.47
N ASN A 94 -16.79 -4.77 13.91
CA ASN A 94 -16.93 -6.02 13.18
C ASN A 94 -16.05 -7.13 13.79
N ARG A 95 -16.30 -7.46 15.06
CA ARG A 95 -15.49 -8.43 15.82
C ARG A 95 -15.38 -9.80 15.15
N ALA A 96 -16.45 -10.25 14.48
CA ALA A 96 -16.49 -11.54 13.80
C ALA A 96 -15.49 -11.64 12.62
N GLU A 97 -15.26 -10.54 11.90
CA GLU A 97 -14.30 -10.49 10.79
C GLU A 97 -12.95 -9.85 11.18
N ALA A 98 -12.77 -9.43 12.43
CA ALA A 98 -11.61 -8.62 12.85
C ALA A 98 -10.27 -9.27 12.51
N ILE A 99 -10.15 -10.59 12.71
CA ILE A 99 -8.94 -11.36 12.40
C ILE A 99 -8.70 -11.38 10.89
N SER A 100 -9.70 -11.79 10.11
CA SER A 100 -9.65 -11.82 8.64
C SER A 100 -9.33 -10.46 8.05
N PHE A 101 -9.96 -9.39 8.54
CA PHE A 101 -9.71 -8.03 8.12
C PHE A 101 -8.26 -7.62 8.40
N THR A 102 -7.79 -7.85 9.62
CA THR A 102 -6.43 -7.48 10.03
C THR A 102 -5.38 -8.19 9.19
N ILE A 103 -5.54 -9.50 8.97
CA ILE A 103 -4.61 -10.31 8.15
C ILE A 103 -4.64 -9.82 6.69
N THR A 104 -5.84 -9.63 6.13
CA THR A 104 -6.02 -9.15 4.74
C THR A 104 -5.38 -7.78 4.55
N PHE A 105 -5.65 -6.86 5.48
CA PHE A 105 -5.08 -5.51 5.48
C PHE A 105 -3.55 -5.56 5.56
N PHE A 106 -3.01 -6.34 6.48
CA PHE A 106 -1.57 -6.45 6.66
C PHE A 106 -0.87 -7.06 5.45
N ALA A 107 -1.45 -8.11 4.85
CA ALA A 107 -0.90 -8.75 3.65
C ALA A 107 -0.84 -7.77 2.46
N TYR A 108 -1.92 -7.04 2.21
CA TYR A 108 -1.95 -6.04 1.14
C TYR A 108 -1.04 -4.85 1.43
N TYR A 109 -0.97 -4.41 2.69
CA TYR A 109 -0.06 -3.37 3.12
C TYR A 109 1.40 -3.75 2.83
N LEU A 110 1.83 -4.96 3.19
CA LEU A 110 3.19 -5.44 2.92
C LEU A 110 3.49 -5.50 1.43
N ALA A 111 2.57 -6.03 0.63
CA ALA A 111 2.73 -6.14 -0.82
C ALA A 111 2.92 -4.76 -1.47
N LEU A 112 2.02 -3.81 -1.18
CA LEU A 112 2.06 -2.47 -1.78
C LEU A 112 3.22 -1.63 -1.27
N THR A 113 3.55 -1.72 0.02
CA THR A 113 4.69 -0.99 0.61
C THR A 113 6.02 -1.50 0.08
N THR A 114 6.18 -2.81 -0.10
CA THR A 114 7.38 -3.40 -0.70
C THR A 114 7.60 -2.83 -2.10
N TYR A 115 6.54 -2.79 -2.91
CA TYR A 115 6.60 -2.19 -4.23
C TYR A 115 6.98 -0.70 -4.16
N GLU A 116 6.32 0.08 -3.30
CA GLU A 116 6.57 1.52 -3.13
C GLU A 116 8.05 1.80 -2.81
N ILE A 117 8.63 1.05 -1.86
CA ILE A 117 10.02 1.21 -1.45
C ILE A 117 10.96 0.89 -2.61
N ILE A 118 10.75 -0.23 -3.31
CA ILE A 118 11.57 -0.62 -4.48
C ILE A 118 11.49 0.45 -5.58
N ALA A 119 10.29 0.98 -5.82
CA ALA A 119 10.06 2.02 -6.81
C ALA A 119 10.80 3.32 -6.46
N LEU A 120 10.72 3.78 -5.21
CA LEU A 120 11.41 4.97 -4.74
C LEU A 120 12.94 4.82 -4.80
N LEU A 121 13.47 3.67 -4.36
CA LEU A 121 14.92 3.39 -4.42
C LEU A 121 15.46 3.38 -5.86
N ARG A 122 14.67 2.86 -6.82
CA ARG A 122 15.05 2.88 -8.24
C ARG A 122 15.15 4.29 -8.80
N ILE A 123 14.28 5.20 -8.37
CA ILE A 123 14.32 6.61 -8.80
C ILE A 123 15.49 7.33 -8.12
N GLN A 124 15.68 7.13 -6.82
CA GLN A 124 16.75 7.76 -6.05
C GLN A 124 18.15 7.36 -6.57
N LYS A 125 18.41 6.07 -6.83
CA LYS A 125 19.73 5.59 -7.32
C LYS A 125 20.13 6.16 -8.68
N LYS A 126 19.17 6.65 -9.47
CA LYS A 126 19.39 7.19 -10.82
C LYS A 126 19.49 8.72 -10.85
N THR A 127 19.29 9.39 -9.72
CA THR A 127 19.41 10.83 -9.56
C THR A 127 20.75 11.14 -8.91
#